data_AF-A0AAU7NJD7-F1
#
_entry.id   AF-A0AAU7NJD7-F1
#
_cell.length_a   1.000
_cell.length_b   1.000
_cell.length_c   1.000
_cell.angle_alpha   90.00
_cell.angle_beta   90.00
_cell.angle_gamma   90.00
#
_symmetry.space_group_name_H-M   'P 1'
#
loop_
_entity.id
_entity.type
_entity.pdbx_description
1 polymer ?
#
loop_
_entity_poly.entity_id
_entity_poly.type
_entity_poly.pdbx_seq_one_letter_code
_entity_poly.pdbx_strand_id
1 'polypeptide(L)'
;MLEEIWEKYQKQIIITGITVTIVVMFFCILVGAGRNDSTDKMIGNNLTSSSSSIQSSSNSATPMASGQDKETHAQRLASSKIMVDVKGAVKSPGVYEVKSGMRIMDAIEIAGGMTK
;
A
#
# COMPACT_ATOMS: atom_id res chain seq x y z
N MET A 1 -40.22 -31.87 -23.73
CA MET A 1 -40.43 -30.47 -24.19
C MET A 1 -40.37 -29.44 -23.06
N LEU A 2 -41.05 -29.60 -21.92
CA LEU A 2 -40.96 -28.63 -20.80
C LEU A 2 -39.64 -28.73 -20.01
N GLU A 3 -39.03 -29.91 -19.95
CA GLU A 3 -37.77 -30.16 -19.23
C GLU A 3 -36.54 -29.56 -19.94
N GLU A 4 -36.57 -29.44 -21.27
CA GLU A 4 -35.50 -28.80 -22.07
C GLU A 4 -35.44 -27.28 -21.85
N ILE A 5 -36.58 -26.67 -21.49
CA ILE A 5 -36.68 -25.24 -21.22
C ILE A 5 -36.08 -24.91 -19.85
N TRP A 6 -36.23 -25.82 -18.88
CA TRP A 6 -35.72 -25.66 -17.51
C TRP A 6 -34.19 -25.70 -17.43
N GLU A 7 -33.56 -26.68 -18.08
CA GLU A 7 -32.09 -26.80 -18.16
C GLU A 7 -31.42 -25.58 -18.82
N LYS A 8 -32.08 -25.03 -19.85
CA LYS A 8 -31.56 -23.86 -20.57
C LYS A 8 -31.66 -22.58 -19.74
N TYR A 9 -32.70 -22.45 -18.91
CA TYR A 9 -32.94 -21.26 -18.08
C TYR A 9 -32.15 -21.25 -16.78
N GLN A 10 -31.82 -22.42 -16.22
CA GLN A 10 -31.07 -22.50 -14.96
C GLN A 10 -29.68 -21.88 -15.06
N LYS A 11 -28.96 -22.13 -16.17
CA LYS A 11 -27.63 -21.55 -16.42
C LYS A 11 -27.71 -20.06 -16.74
N GLN A 12 -28.71 -19.63 -17.52
CA GLN A 12 -28.87 -18.22 -17.92
C GLN A 12 -29.28 -17.32 -16.77
N ILE A 13 -30.12 -17.79 -15.84
CA ILE A 13 -30.49 -17.03 -14.64
C ILE A 13 -29.28 -16.77 -13.74
N ILE A 14 -28.42 -17.79 -13.53
CA ILE A 14 -27.21 -17.64 -12.72
C ILE A 14 -26.23 -16.66 -13.38
N ILE A 15 -26.01 -16.77 -14.69
CA ILE A 15 -25.11 -15.88 -15.45
C ILE A 15 -25.64 -14.44 -15.43
N THR A 16 -26.94 -14.25 -15.64
CA THR A 16 -27.57 -12.92 -15.62
C THR A 16 -27.50 -12.32 -14.21
N GLY A 17 -27.75 -13.14 -13.17
CA GLY A 17 -27.62 -12.72 -11.78
C GLY A 17 -26.20 -12.29 -11.43
N ILE A 18 -25.18 -13.07 -11.81
CA ILE A 18 -23.77 -12.74 -11.59
C ILE A 18 -23.37 -11.47 -12.35
N THR A 19 -23.85 -11.30 -13.58
CA THR A 19 -23.55 -10.10 -14.37
C THR A 19 -24.16 -8.86 -13.73
N VAL A 20 -25.40 -8.93 -13.25
CA VAL A 20 -26.07 -7.82 -12.55
C VAL A 20 -25.39 -7.53 -11.22
N THR A 21 -25.02 -8.53 -10.42
CA THR A 21 -24.33 -8.30 -9.14
C THR A 21 -22.94 -7.72 -9.33
N ILE A 22 -22.18 -8.14 -10.33
CA ILE A 22 -20.87 -7.56 -10.66
C ILE A 22 -21.01 -6.10 -11.08
N VAL A 23 -22.00 -5.79 -11.95
CA VAL A 23 -22.24 -4.40 -12.38
C VAL A 23 -22.66 -3.51 -11.21
N VAL A 24 -23.54 -3.99 -10.34
CA VAL A 24 -23.97 -3.26 -9.14
C VAL A 24 -22.82 -3.10 -8.15
N MET A 25 -22.02 -4.15 -7.92
CA MET A 25 -20.86 -4.09 -7.02
C MET A 25 -19.77 -3.15 -7.56
N PHE A 26 -19.50 -3.19 -8.86
CA PHE A 26 -18.55 -2.29 -9.52
C PHE A 26 -19.03 -0.83 -9.45
N PHE A 27 -20.32 -0.60 -9.70
CA PHE A 27 -20.93 0.74 -9.56
C PHE A 27 -20.92 1.22 -8.10
N CYS A 28 -21.18 0.33 -7.14
CA CYS A 28 -21.15 0.63 -5.72
C CYS A 28 -19.72 0.93 -5.23
N ILE A 29 -18.70 0.26 -5.76
CA ILE A 29 -17.29 0.57 -5.49
C ILE A 29 -16.91 1.92 -6.12
N LEU A 30 -17.35 2.19 -7.36
CA LEU A 30 -17.05 3.45 -8.05
C LEU A 30 -17.73 4.68 -7.41
N VAL A 31 -18.96 4.53 -6.92
CA VAL A 31 -19.70 5.64 -6.29
C VAL A 31 -19.46 5.70 -4.77
N GLY A 32 -19.18 4.56 -4.13
CA GLY A 32 -19.16 4.40 -2.67
C GLY A 32 -17.78 4.48 -2.02
N ALA A 33 -16.67 4.60 -2.76
CA ALA A 33 -15.32 4.69 -2.17
C ALA A 33 -15.00 6.07 -1.51
N GLY A 34 -15.97 6.96 -1.38
CA GLY A 34 -15.79 8.28 -0.76
C GLY A 34 -16.48 8.40 0.60
N ARG A 35 -15.85 7.86 1.67
CA ARG A 35 -15.96 8.35 3.06
C ARG A 35 -15.06 7.53 4.01
N ASN A 36 -13.80 7.93 4.07
CA ASN A 36 -12.87 7.59 5.13
C ASN A 36 -13.10 8.60 6.26
N ASP A 37 -13.94 8.23 7.24
CA ASP A 37 -14.24 9.07 8.40
C ASP A 37 -13.18 8.81 9.49
N SER A 38 -12.13 9.63 9.49
CA SER A 38 -11.15 9.69 10.59
C SER A 38 -11.68 10.64 11.65
N THR A 39 -12.56 10.15 12.53
CA THR A 39 -12.89 10.83 13.78
C THR A 39 -11.71 10.72 14.73
N ASP A 40 -10.78 11.67 14.62
CA ASP A 40 -9.76 11.92 15.64
C ASP A 40 -10.38 12.77 16.76
N LYS A 41 -10.56 12.19 17.94
CA LYS A 41 -11.12 12.85 19.12
C LYS A 41 -9.95 13.26 20.03
N MET A 42 -9.28 14.37 19.71
CA MET A 42 -8.33 15.03 20.60
C MET A 42 -9.07 15.94 21.60
N ILE A 43 -9.16 15.52 22.86
CA ILE A 43 -9.37 16.40 24.03
C ILE A 43 -8.50 15.85 25.18
N GLY A 44 -7.53 16.65 25.67
CA GLY A 44 -6.72 16.27 26.85
C GLY A 44 -5.49 17.13 27.16
N ASN A 45 -5.70 18.43 27.42
CA ASN A 45 -4.93 19.41 28.21
C ASN A 45 -3.38 19.38 28.34
N ASN A 46 -2.80 20.54 27.94
CA ASN A 46 -1.67 21.28 28.52
C ASN A 46 -1.08 20.76 29.85
N LEU A 47 0.23 20.46 29.84
CA LEU A 47 1.10 20.90 30.92
C LEU A 47 2.54 21.12 30.43
N THR A 48 2.85 22.39 30.25
CA THR A 48 4.19 23.01 30.33
C THR A 48 5.15 22.25 31.23
N SER A 49 6.33 21.90 30.71
CA SER A 49 7.58 21.90 31.46
C SER A 49 8.74 22.16 30.52
N SER A 50 9.20 23.41 30.58
CA SER A 50 10.40 23.96 29.99
C SER A 50 11.64 23.19 30.43
N SER A 51 12.56 22.91 29.52
CA SER A 51 14.00 23.20 29.71
C SER A 51 14.82 22.79 28.49
N SER A 52 15.46 23.81 27.93
CA SER A 52 16.56 23.78 26.97
C SER A 52 17.72 22.86 27.37
N SER A 53 18.29 22.15 26.38
CA SER A 53 19.75 22.03 26.26
C SER A 53 20.12 21.49 24.87
N ILE A 54 20.62 22.38 24.02
CA ILE A 54 21.54 22.04 22.93
C ILE A 54 22.84 21.56 23.60
N GLN A 55 23.36 20.39 23.21
CA GLN A 55 24.78 20.07 23.38
C GLN A 55 25.27 19.29 22.17
N SER A 56 25.87 20.03 21.24
CA SER A 56 26.79 19.50 20.24
C SER A 56 28.11 19.17 20.92
N SER A 57 28.68 17.98 20.69
CA SER A 57 30.12 17.73 20.84
C SER A 57 30.57 16.57 19.96
N SER A 58 31.49 16.90 19.07
CA SER A 58 32.27 16.09 18.14
C SER A 58 33.36 15.27 18.83
N ASN A 59 33.45 13.96 18.61
CA ASN A 59 34.71 13.23 18.78
C ASN A 59 34.79 12.04 17.81
N SER A 60 35.63 12.20 16.79
CA SER A 60 36.19 11.15 15.97
C SER A 60 37.33 10.46 16.71
N ALA A 61 37.25 9.14 16.94
CA ALA A 61 38.40 8.23 17.01
C ALA A 61 37.91 6.78 17.18
N THR A 62 38.06 5.98 16.14
CA THR A 62 38.25 4.53 16.25
C THR A 62 39.58 4.26 16.97
N PRO A 63 39.59 3.31 17.93
CA PRO A 63 40.40 2.13 17.69
C PRO A 63 39.70 0.81 18.08
N MET A 64 40.26 -0.22 17.48
CA MET A 64 39.82 -1.60 17.31
C MET A 64 39.96 -2.44 18.59
N ALA A 65 38.92 -3.20 18.96
CA ALA A 65 39.03 -4.35 19.85
C ALA A 65 38.00 -5.42 19.46
N SER A 66 38.52 -6.61 19.18
CA SER A 66 37.86 -7.82 18.68
C SER A 66 36.93 -8.46 19.72
N GLY A 67 35.80 -9.04 19.26
CA GLY A 67 34.97 -9.89 20.12
C GLY A 67 33.54 -10.14 19.64
N GLN A 68 33.38 -10.79 18.49
CA GLN A 68 32.40 -11.87 18.24
C GLN A 68 30.93 -11.76 18.72
N ASP A 69 30.13 -10.96 18.01
CA ASP A 69 28.64 -11.04 17.97
C ASP A 69 28.09 -10.11 16.86
N LYS A 70 28.57 -10.30 15.63
CA LYS A 70 27.99 -9.66 14.43
C LYS A 70 27.09 -10.65 13.72
N GLU A 71 25.76 -10.59 13.93
CA GLU A 71 24.70 -10.82 12.91
C GLU A 71 23.30 -10.44 13.44
N THR A 72 23.02 -9.20 13.87
CA THR A 72 21.59 -8.79 14.04
C THR A 72 21.27 -7.29 13.81
N HIS A 73 22.23 -6.39 13.63
CA HIS A 73 21.92 -4.94 13.63
C HIS A 73 22.24 -4.13 12.35
N ALA A 74 22.68 -4.78 11.26
CA ALA A 74 22.98 -4.10 9.98
C ALA A 74 21.89 -4.24 8.91
N GLN A 75 20.94 -5.16 9.05
CA GLN A 75 19.92 -5.41 8.02
C GLN A 75 18.65 -4.56 8.18
N ARG A 76 18.46 -3.86 9.30
CA ARG A 76 17.21 -3.14 9.58
C ARG A 76 17.11 -1.80 8.84
N LEU A 77 18.24 -1.21 8.43
CA LEU A 77 18.29 0.01 7.62
C LEU A 77 18.29 -0.27 6.10
N ALA A 78 18.64 -1.49 5.68
CA ALA A 78 18.73 -1.88 4.27
C ALA A 78 17.39 -2.33 3.63
N SER A 79 16.29 -2.27 4.39
CA SER A 79 14.96 -2.72 3.96
C SER A 79 13.88 -1.69 4.32
N SER A 80 14.19 -0.40 4.22
CA SER A 80 13.12 0.61 4.25
C SER A 80 12.29 0.41 2.98
N LYS A 81 11.03 0.04 3.11
CA LYS A 81 10.10 -0.07 1.99
C LYS A 81 9.22 1.19 1.93
N ILE A 82 8.89 1.63 0.73
CA ILE A 82 8.06 2.81 0.48
C ILE A 82 6.88 2.42 -0.40
N MET A 83 5.77 3.15 -0.25
CA MET A 83 4.57 2.97 -1.06
C MET A 83 4.56 4.03 -2.17
N VAL A 84 4.37 3.59 -3.42
CA VAL A 84 4.35 4.47 -4.60
C VAL A 84 3.02 4.29 -5.32
N ASP A 85 2.29 5.39 -5.53
CA ASP A 85 1.07 5.44 -6.33
C ASP A 85 1.41 5.65 -7.81
N VAL A 86 1.13 4.67 -8.65
CA VAL A 86 1.43 4.68 -10.09
C VAL A 86 0.13 4.82 -10.87
N LYS A 87 0.04 5.87 -11.70
CA LYS A 87 -1.16 6.26 -12.47
C LYS A 87 -0.79 6.69 -13.88
N GLY A 88 -1.79 6.86 -14.74
CA GLY A 88 -1.63 7.35 -16.12
C GLY A 88 -1.57 6.23 -17.17
N ALA A 89 -0.73 6.40 -18.20
CA ALA A 89 -0.55 5.44 -19.30
C ALA A 89 0.36 4.27 -18.90
N VAL A 90 -0.08 3.52 -17.90
CA VAL A 90 0.53 2.26 -17.45
C VAL A 90 -0.49 1.12 -17.56
N LYS A 91 -0.03 -0.12 -17.73
CA LYS A 91 -0.95 -1.27 -17.88
C LYS A 91 -1.83 -1.49 -16.66
N SER A 92 -1.24 -1.40 -15.47
CA SER A 92 -1.90 -1.66 -14.20
C SER A 92 -1.66 -0.47 -13.27
N PRO A 93 -2.55 0.52 -13.22
CA PRO A 93 -2.47 1.59 -12.23
C PRO A 93 -2.81 1.08 -10.83
N GLY A 94 -2.16 1.64 -9.81
CA GLY A 94 -2.34 1.21 -8.42
C GLY A 94 -1.19 1.63 -7.52
N VAL A 95 -1.29 1.26 -6.25
CA VAL A 95 -0.25 1.53 -5.25
C VAL A 95 0.63 0.31 -5.08
N TYR A 96 1.95 0.49 -5.19
CA TYR A 96 2.94 -0.57 -5.16
C TYR A 96 3.94 -0.36 -4.03
N GLU A 97 4.31 -1.45 -3.37
CA GLU A 97 5.38 -1.47 -2.37
C GLU A 97 6.73 -1.66 -3.08
N VAL A 98 7.64 -0.70 -2.93
CA VAL A 98 8.98 -0.75 -3.53
C VAL A 98 10.07 -0.53 -2.47
N LYS A 99 11.27 -1.01 -2.76
CA LYS A 99 12.42 -0.82 -1.85
C LYS A 99 12.90 0.63 -1.91
N SER A 100 13.30 1.18 -0.78
CA SER A 100 13.94 2.49 -0.73
C SER A 100 15.24 2.48 -1.54
N GLY A 101 15.42 3.50 -2.36
CA GLY A 101 16.54 3.61 -3.31
C GLY A 101 16.32 2.94 -4.67
N MET A 102 15.19 2.26 -4.88
CA MET A 102 14.78 1.75 -6.19
C MET A 102 14.46 2.91 -7.15
N ARG A 103 14.71 2.73 -8.46
CA ARG A 103 14.40 3.78 -9.43
C ARG A 103 12.90 3.81 -9.72
N ILE A 104 12.40 4.98 -10.12
CA ILE A 104 10.99 5.15 -10.53
C ILE A 104 10.65 4.25 -11.73
N MET A 105 11.61 4.00 -12.62
CA MET A 105 11.41 3.11 -13.78
C MET A 105 11.05 1.68 -13.34
N ASP A 106 11.66 1.18 -12.26
CA ASP A 106 11.39 -0.15 -11.74
C ASP A 106 9.95 -0.22 -11.18
N ALA A 107 9.47 0.86 -10.55
CA ALA A 107 8.08 0.96 -10.10
C ALA A 107 7.07 0.97 -11.27
N ILE A 108 7.42 1.62 -12.39
CA ILE A 108 6.62 1.60 -13.62
C ILE A 108 6.61 0.20 -14.25
N GLU A 109 7.73 -0.51 -14.19
CA GLU A 109 7.84 -1.88 -14.68
C GLU A 109 7.02 -2.87 -13.84
N ILE A 110 7.00 -2.70 -12.51
CA ILE A 110 6.10 -3.44 -11.60
C ILE A 110 4.63 -3.17 -11.95
N ALA A 111 4.29 -1.95 -12.37
CA ALA A 111 2.97 -1.59 -12.90
C ALA A 111 2.68 -2.12 -14.32
N GLY A 112 3.58 -2.94 -14.89
CA GLY A 112 3.44 -3.59 -16.19
C GLY A 112 4.03 -2.80 -17.37
N GLY A 113 4.70 -1.68 -17.11
CA GLY A 113 5.25 -0.78 -18.11
C GLY A 113 4.22 0.18 -18.71
N MET A 114 4.69 1.02 -19.64
CA MET A 114 3.81 1.98 -20.32
C MET A 114 2.83 1.28 -21.27
N THR A 115 1.59 1.78 -21.28
CA THR A 115 0.60 1.49 -22.32
C THR A 115 0.78 2.51 -23.45
N LYS A 116 0.83 2.02 -24.69
CA LYS A 116 0.92 2.86 -25.90
C LYS A 116 -0.43 3.46 -26.25
#